data_AF-A0A6P2C9L0-F1
#
_entry.id   AF-A0A6P2C9L0-F1
#
_cell.length_a   1.000
_cell.length_b   1.000
_cell.length_c   1.000
_cell.angle_alpha   90.00
_cell.angle_beta   90.00
_cell.angle_gamma   90.00
#
_symmetry.space_group_name_H-M   'P 1'
#
loop_
_entity.id
_entity.type
_entity.pdbx_description
1 polymer ?
#
loop_
_entity_poly.entity_id
_entity_poly.type
_entity_poly.pdbx_seq_one_letter_code
_entity_poly.pdbx_strand_id
1 'polypeptide(L)'
;MEAKGNLPEAAVYLDKLAEELTNRGLEAWVMAPPGRIPSVYITNPGARALEENVYVDRCSDGLWWFWWSWAERVSIADDLDAAATAIIRVLSVPRALAAS
;
A
#
# COMPACT_ATOMS: atom_id res chain seq x y z
N MET A 1 2.47 18.36 -17.81
CA MET A 1 2.89 18.68 -16.44
C MET A 1 3.70 17.49 -15.97
N GLU A 2 5.02 17.63 -16.04
CA GLU A 2 5.95 16.50 -15.92
C GLU A 2 6.05 16.04 -14.46
N ALA A 3 5.76 14.76 -14.20
CA ALA A 3 6.07 14.07 -12.94
C ALA A 3 7.60 13.80 -12.82
N LYS A 4 8.42 14.82 -13.07
CA LYS A 4 9.89 14.76 -13.03
C LYS A 4 10.37 15.26 -11.66
N GLY A 5 10.59 14.34 -10.72
CA GLY A 5 11.32 14.67 -9.48
C GLY A 5 11.21 13.67 -8.33
N ASN A 6 10.10 12.92 -8.22
CA ASN A 6 9.71 12.30 -6.95
C ASN A 6 9.82 10.76 -6.90
N LEU A 7 10.28 10.12 -7.98
CA LEU A 7 10.32 8.66 -8.10
C LEU A 7 11.23 7.94 -7.09
N PRO A 8 12.43 8.45 -6.72
CA PRO A 8 13.32 7.72 -5.81
C PRO A 8 12.79 7.66 -4.38
N GLU A 9 12.26 8.77 -3.85
CA GLU A 9 11.66 8.80 -2.51
C GLU A 9 10.38 7.96 -2.46
N ALA A 10 9.53 8.06 -3.49
CA ALA A 10 8.34 7.24 -3.60
C ALA A 10 8.71 5.75 -3.57
N ALA A 11 9.72 5.32 -4.33
CA ALA A 11 10.19 3.94 -4.31
C ALA A 11 10.63 3.49 -2.91
N VAL A 12 11.37 4.33 -2.17
CA VAL A 12 11.79 4.01 -0.79
C VAL A 12 10.60 3.77 0.14
N TYR A 13 9.56 4.60 0.08
CA TYR A 13 8.36 4.38 0.91
C TYR A 13 7.59 3.13 0.51
N LEU A 14 7.47 2.86 -0.80
CA LEU A 14 6.78 1.68 -1.31
C LEU A 14 7.53 0.38 -0.96
N ASP A 15 8.86 0.38 -1.06
CA ASP A 15 9.70 -0.76 -0.68
C ASP A 15 9.56 -1.07 0.82
N LYS A 16 9.65 -0.04 1.68
CA LYS A 16 9.44 -0.19 3.13
C LYS A 16 8.05 -0.72 3.47
N LEU A 17 7.03 -0.22 2.78
CA LEU A 17 5.66 -0.69 2.99
C LEU A 17 5.51 -2.16 2.56
N ALA A 18 6.06 -2.54 1.41
CA ALA A 18 6.04 -3.93 0.94
C ALA A 18 6.75 -4.88 1.91
N GLU A 19 7.91 -4.48 2.44
CA GLU A 19 8.65 -5.23 3.47
C GLU A 19 7.82 -5.40 4.74
N GLU A 20 7.21 -4.31 5.24
CA GLU A 20 6.40 -4.34 6.46
C GLU A 20 5.16 -5.24 6.31
N LEU A 21 4.47 -5.17 5.18
CA LEU A 21 3.31 -6.03 4.90
C LEU A 21 3.72 -7.50 4.78
N THR A 22 4.87 -7.77 4.16
CA THR A 22 5.44 -9.13 4.05
C THR A 22 5.79 -9.70 5.42
N ASN A 23 6.40 -8.90 6.29
CA ASN A 23 6.70 -9.28 7.67
C ASN A 23 5.44 -9.60 8.49
N ARG A 24 4.28 -9.05 8.11
CA ARG A 24 2.97 -9.32 8.72
C ARG A 24 2.19 -10.45 8.04
N GLY A 25 2.78 -11.15 7.07
CA GLY A 25 2.20 -12.34 6.45
C GLY A 25 1.29 -12.09 5.24
N LEU A 26 1.26 -10.87 4.71
CA LEU A 26 0.68 -10.59 3.40
C LEU A 26 1.72 -10.85 2.30
N GLU A 27 1.27 -11.06 1.07
CA GLU A 27 2.17 -11.01 -0.08
C GLU A 27 2.11 -9.59 -0.66
N ALA A 28 3.24 -8.88 -0.68
CA ALA A 28 3.30 -7.50 -1.14
C ALA A 28 4.54 -7.26 -2.00
N TRP A 29 4.39 -6.57 -3.12
CA TRP A 29 5.52 -6.21 -3.98
C TRP A 29 5.29 -4.89 -4.72
N VAL A 30 6.38 -4.18 -4.99
CA VAL A 30 6.35 -2.91 -5.72
C VAL A 30 6.19 -3.17 -7.21
N MET A 31 5.23 -2.46 -7.81
CA MET A 31 4.91 -2.45 -9.23
C MET A 31 5.17 -1.05 -9.78
N ALA A 32 6.14 -0.92 -10.69
CA ALA A 32 6.47 0.33 -11.38
C ALA A 32 6.47 0.19 -12.93
N PRO A 33 5.35 -0.21 -13.55
CA PRO A 33 5.29 -0.33 -15.00
C PRO A 33 5.41 1.05 -15.69
N PRO A 34 6.07 1.13 -16.87
CA PRO A 34 6.23 2.38 -17.61
C PRO A 34 4.88 3.08 -17.86
N GLY A 35 4.81 4.37 -17.54
CA GLY A 35 3.60 5.18 -17.74
C GLY A 35 2.51 4.99 -16.68
N ARG A 36 2.73 4.20 -15.63
CA ARG A 36 1.83 4.10 -14.47
C ARG A 36 2.52 4.63 -13.21
N ILE A 37 1.71 5.02 -12.23
CA ILE A 37 2.17 5.43 -10.91
C ILE A 37 2.74 4.19 -10.19
N PRO A 38 3.96 4.26 -9.62
CA PRO A 38 4.49 3.20 -8.78
C PRO A 38 3.57 2.91 -7.59
N SER A 39 3.33 1.63 -7.31
CA SER A 39 2.42 1.20 -6.24
C SER A 39 2.89 -0.11 -5.62
N VAL A 40 2.45 -0.42 -4.41
CA VAL A 40 2.54 -1.75 -3.83
C VAL A 40 1.27 -2.50 -4.21
N TYR A 41 1.41 -3.62 -4.89
CA TYR A 41 0.33 -4.59 -5.08
C TYR A 41 0.36 -5.59 -3.91
N ILE A 42 -0.80 -5.87 -3.34
CA ILE A 42 -0.94 -6.55 -2.06
C ILE A 42 -2.01 -7.63 -2.21
N THR A 43 -1.71 -8.85 -1.78
CA THR A 43 -2.68 -9.93 -1.65
C THR A 43 -2.64 -10.52 -0.25
N ASN A 44 -3.77 -11.07 0.18
CA ASN A 44 -3.84 -11.86 1.40
C ASN A 44 -3.92 -13.35 1.06
N PRO A 45 -2.90 -14.16 1.37
CA PRO A 45 -2.93 -15.61 1.14
C PRO A 45 -4.10 -16.32 1.83
N GLY A 46 -4.55 -15.81 2.99
CA GLY A 46 -5.71 -16.32 3.72
C GLY A 46 -7.05 -15.87 3.14
N ALA A 47 -7.03 -14.96 2.16
CA ALA A 47 -8.19 -14.35 1.54
C ALA A 47 -7.94 -14.05 0.06
N ARG A 48 -7.53 -15.07 -0.71
CA ARG A 48 -7.01 -14.91 -2.10
C ARG A 48 -7.91 -14.15 -3.08
N ALA A 49 -9.18 -13.92 -2.75
CA ALA A 49 -10.09 -13.09 -3.55
C ALA A 49 -9.88 -11.57 -3.35
N LEU A 50 -9.09 -11.16 -2.35
CA LEU A 50 -8.82 -9.76 -2.03
C LEU A 50 -7.40 -9.40 -2.48
N GLU A 51 -7.36 -8.52 -3.47
CA GLU A 51 -6.16 -7.83 -3.94
C GLU A 51 -6.36 -6.33 -3.79
N GLU A 52 -5.30 -5.61 -3.43
CA GLU A 52 -5.33 -4.15 -3.37
C GLU A 52 -4.05 -3.52 -3.90
N ASN A 53 -4.14 -2.24 -4.26
CA ASN A 53 -2.99 -1.45 -4.66
C ASN A 53 -2.91 -0.18 -3.81
N VAL A 54 -1.73 0.11 -3.27
CA VAL A 54 -1.43 1.33 -2.53
C VAL A 54 -0.34 2.10 -3.24
N TYR A 55 -0.56 3.37 -3.52
CA TYR A 55 0.48 4.27 -4.05
C TYR A 55 0.89 5.29 -3.01
N VAL A 56 1.99 6.00 -3.28
CA VAL A 56 2.46 7.08 -2.42
C VAL A 56 2.53 8.37 -3.23
N ASP A 57 2.06 9.46 -2.64
CA ASP A 57 2.13 10.78 -3.27
C ASP A 57 2.38 11.87 -2.22
N ARG A 58 3.03 12.94 -2.66
CA ARG A 58 3.38 14.07 -1.80
C ARG A 58 2.25 15.10 -1.84
N CYS A 59 1.66 15.36 -0.68
CA CYS A 59 0.63 16.37 -0.54
C CYS A 59 1.20 17.80 -0.58
N SER A 60 0.30 18.78 -0.72
CA SER A 60 0.62 20.21 -0.67
C SER A 60 1.18 20.68 0.67
N ASP A 61 0.98 19.91 1.75
CA ASP A 61 1.60 20.08 3.06
C ASP A 61 3.09 19.68 3.09
N GLY A 62 3.59 19.11 1.99
CA GLY A 62 4.96 18.63 1.86
C GLY A 62 5.20 17.24 2.44
N LEU A 63 4.19 16.61 3.04
CA LEU A 63 4.25 15.28 3.61
C LEU A 63 3.92 14.21 2.56
N TRP A 64 4.52 13.04 2.73
CA TRP A 64 4.22 11.87 1.93
C TRP A 64 3.09 11.09 2.57
N TRP A 65 2.13 10.68 1.75
CA TRP A 65 0.96 9.92 2.18
C TRP A 65 0.85 8.65 1.35
N PHE A 66 0.47 7.56 2.00
CA PHE A 66 -0.03 6.37 1.33
C PHE A 66 -1.50 6.56 0.98
N TRP A 67 -1.86 6.11 -0.22
CA TRP A 67 -3.19 6.26 -0.77
C TRP A 67 -3.71 4.94 -1.31
N TRP A 68 -4.98 4.69 -1.09
CA TRP A 68 -5.71 3.62 -1.74
C TRP A 68 -5.84 3.86 -3.23
N SER A 69 -6.06 2.78 -3.99
CA SER A 69 -6.37 2.84 -5.42
C SER A 69 -7.59 3.71 -5.75
N TRP A 70 -8.50 3.91 -4.80
CA TRP A 70 -9.66 4.80 -4.90
C TRP A 70 -9.45 6.22 -4.33
N ALA A 71 -8.19 6.66 -4.18
CA ALA A 71 -7.81 8.01 -3.78
C ALA A 71 -8.25 8.46 -2.37
N GLU A 72 -8.44 7.52 -1.44
CA GLU A 72 -8.52 7.82 -0.01
C GLU A 72 -7.15 7.65 0.68
N ARG A 73 -6.93 8.39 1.77
CA ARG A 73 -5.69 8.31 2.55
C ARG A 73 -5.65 7.05 3.41
N VAL A 74 -4.53 6.34 3.37
CA VAL A 74 -4.23 5.24 4.28
C VAL A 74 -3.62 5.80 5.57
N SER A 75 -2.44 6.43 5.44
CA SER A 75 -1.68 7.04 6.53
C SER A 75 -0.56 7.93 5.96
N ILE A 76 0.14 8.65 6.84
CA ILE A 76 1.40 9.31 6.51
C ILE A 76 2.46 8.24 6.23
N ALA A 77 3.32 8.45 5.23
CA ALA A 77 4.27 7.44 4.76
C ALA A 77 5.38 7.09 5.77
N ASP A 78 5.65 7.99 6.73
CA ASP A 78 6.56 7.75 7.84
C ASP A 78 5.97 6.85 8.95
N ASP A 79 4.65 6.61 8.94
CA ASP A 79 3.96 5.74 9.89
C ASP A 79 3.53 4.43 9.21
N LEU A 80 4.52 3.53 9.05
CA LEU A 80 4.36 2.21 8.43
C LEU A 80 3.44 1.29 9.25
N ASP A 81 3.41 1.42 10.58
CA ASP A 81 2.55 0.59 11.42
C ASP A 81 1.08 0.95 11.23
N ALA A 82 0.75 2.24 11.21
CA ALA A 82 -0.60 2.70 10.89
C ALA A 82 -1.00 2.29 9.47
N ALA A 83 -0.08 2.43 8.49
CA ALA A 83 -0.32 2.02 7.11
C ALA A 83 -0.68 0.53 7.02
N ALA A 84 0.18 -0.31 7.57
CA ALA A 84 0.01 -1.77 7.51
C ALA A 84 -1.23 -2.24 8.27
N THR A 85 -1.54 -1.63 9.42
CA THR A 85 -2.76 -1.94 10.18
C THR A 85 -4.02 -1.61 9.40
N ALA A 86 -4.08 -0.45 8.74
CA ALA A 86 -5.20 -0.07 7.89
C ALA A 86 -5.35 -1.03 6.70
N ILE A 87 -4.23 -1.39 6.06
CA ILE A 87 -4.19 -2.32 4.92
C ILE A 87 -4.71 -3.71 5.31
N ILE A 88 -4.16 -4.29 6.38
CA ILE A 88 -4.58 -5.61 6.87
C ILE A 88 -6.06 -5.61 7.20
N ARG A 89 -6.59 -4.54 7.78
CA ARG A 89 -8.01 -4.45 8.13
C ARG A 89 -8.92 -4.53 6.90
N VAL A 90 -8.56 -3.88 5.80
CA VAL A 90 -9.32 -3.94 4.53
C VAL A 90 -9.20 -5.31 3.89
N LEU A 91 -7.99 -5.90 3.91
CA LEU A 91 -7.70 -7.20 3.30
C LEU A 91 -8.06 -8.39 4.21
N SER A 92 -8.63 -8.16 5.39
CA SER A 92 -9.09 -9.22 6.28
C SER A 92 -10.52 -9.62 5.94
N VAL A 93 -10.75 -10.92 5.74
CA VAL A 93 -12.12 -11.46 5.67
C VAL A 93 -12.77 -11.26 7.03
N PRO A 94 -14.02 -10.78 7.11
CA PRO A 94 -14.79 -10.87 8.34
C PRO A 94 -14.80 -12.32 8.83
N ARG A 95 -14.33 -12.55 10.06
CA ARG A 95 -14.29 -13.85 10.72
C ARG A 95 -15.72 -14.32 11.06
N ALA A 96 -16.56 -14.57 10.07
CA ALA A 96 -17.95 -14.97 10.25
C ALA A 96 -18.35 -16.27 9.52
N LEU A 97 -17.47 -16.88 8.71
CA LEU A 97 -17.82 -18.09 7.94
C LEU A 97 -16.74 -19.20 7.98
N ALA A 98 -15.93 -19.24 9.04
CA ALA A 98 -15.00 -20.36 9.29
C ALA A 98 -15.51 -21.34 10.37
N ALA A 99 -16.79 -21.26 10.72
CA ALA A 99 -17.46 -22.23 11.57
C ALA A 99 -18.80 -22.62 10.94
N SER A 100 -18.82 -23.71 10.18
CA SER A 100 -20.02 -24.50 9.86
C SER A 100 -19.60 -25.94 9.64
#